data_AF-M7MK06-F1
#
_entry.id   AF-M7MK06-F1
#
_cell.length_a   1.000
_cell.length_b   1.000
_cell.length_c   1.000
_cell.angle_alpha   90.00
_cell.angle_beta   90.00
_cell.angle_gamma   90.00
#
_symmetry.space_group_name_H-M   'P 1'
#
loop_
_entity.id
_entity.type
_entity.pdbx_description
1 polymer ?
#
loop_
_entity_poly.entity_id
_entity_poly.type
_entity_poly.pdbx_seq_one_letter_code
_entity_poly.pdbx_strand_id
1 'polypeptide(L)' 'MLARGTQTENVYWRSTGDVTLGASSTARGTFLANTGASVESRAKLIGRLYSCAGSLTVTRATISSPS' A
#
# COMPACT_ATOMS: atom_id res chain seq x y z
N MET A 1 0.63 2.82 12.80
CA MET A 1 1.31 1.90 13.73
C MET A 1 0.48 0.63 13.85
N LEU A 2 1.10 -0.54 13.89
CA LEU A 2 0.44 -1.79 14.30
C LEU A 2 0.90 -2.09 15.73
N ALA A 3 -0.01 -2.54 16.59
CA ALA A 3 0.25 -2.73 18.01
C ALA A 3 -0.22 -4.11 18.46
N ARG A 4 0.21 -4.55 19.66
CA ARG A 4 -0.32 -5.76 20.32
C ARG A 4 -0.27 -7.01 19.44
N GLY A 5 0.84 -7.22 18.73
CA GLY A 5 1.05 -8.42 17.90
C GLY A 5 0.31 -8.43 16.56
N THR A 6 -0.32 -7.32 16.14
CA THR A 6 -0.91 -7.24 14.80
C THR A 6 0.17 -7.43 13.73
N GLN A 7 -0.02 -8.48 12.95
CA GLN A 7 0.79 -8.85 11.79
C GLN A 7 0.34 -8.09 10.55
N THR A 8 1.29 -7.67 9.72
CA THR A 8 1.00 -6.81 8.56
C THR A 8 0.31 -7.59 7.45
N GLU A 9 0.64 -8.87 7.33
CA GLU A 9 0.03 -9.87 6.46
C GLU A 9 -1.47 -10.10 6.72
N ASN A 10 -1.96 -9.74 7.91
CA ASN A 10 -3.36 -9.90 8.32
C ASN A 10 -4.17 -8.60 8.25
N VAL A 11 -3.61 -7.54 7.68
CA VAL A 11 -4.30 -6.24 7.54
C VAL A 11 -4.66 -6.01 6.07
N TYR A 12 -5.94 -5.80 5.80
CA TYR A 12 -6.47 -5.59 4.45
C TYR A 12 -7.23 -4.27 4.35
N TRP A 13 -6.95 -3.52 3.29
CA TRP A 13 -7.60 -2.27 2.94
C TRP A 13 -8.19 -2.40 1.54
N ARG A 14 -9.50 -2.17 1.39
CA ARG A 14 -10.18 -2.22 0.08
C ARG A 14 -10.77 -0.85 -0.24
N SER A 15 -10.38 -0.29 -1.38
CA SER A 15 -10.96 0.93 -1.94
C SER A 15 -11.79 0.58 -3.18
N THR A 16 -12.97 1.20 -3.32
CA THR A 16 -13.77 1.13 -4.55
C THR A 16 -13.24 2.07 -5.63
N GLY A 17 -12.33 2.99 -5.28
CA GLY A 17 -11.62 3.86 -6.20
C GLY A 17 -10.11 3.67 -6.10
N ASP A 18 -9.38 4.74 -6.39
CA ASP A 18 -7.92 4.72 -6.38
C ASP A 18 -7.36 4.60 -4.96
N VAL A 19 -6.11 4.15 -4.85
CA VAL A 19 -5.32 4.21 -3.62
C VAL A 19 -4.03 4.95 -3.87
N THR A 20 -3.82 6.05 -3.15
CA THR A 20 -2.56 6.81 -3.19
C THR A 20 -1.85 6.71 -1.85
N LEU A 21 -0.65 6.16 -1.85
CA LEU A 21 0.29 6.26 -0.73
C LEU A 21 1.10 7.54 -0.90
N GLY A 22 0.69 8.60 -0.22
CA GLY A 22 1.26 9.95 -0.37
C GLY A 22 2.75 10.04 -0.03
N ALA A 23 3.39 11.13 -0.47
CA ALA A 23 4.83 11.30 -0.34
C ALA A 23 5.29 11.23 1.13
N SER A 24 6.41 10.57 1.38
CA SER A 24 6.98 10.32 2.73
C SER A 24 6.04 9.60 3.71
N SER A 25 4.93 9.00 3.24
CA SER A 25 4.02 8.23 4.09
C SER A 25 4.61 6.87 4.48
N THR A 26 4.13 6.28 5.57
CA THR A 26 4.41 4.86 5.90
C THR A 26 3.10 4.10 6.01
N ALA A 27 2.91 3.14 5.12
CA ALA A 27 1.74 2.28 5.05
C ALA A 27 2.08 0.84 5.43
N ARG A 28 1.11 0.17 6.07
CA ARG A 28 1.21 -1.24 6.48
C ARG A 28 -0.07 -1.98 6.10
N GLY A 29 0.07 -3.09 5.38
CA GLY A 29 -1.03 -3.98 5.02
C GLY A 29 -1.10 -4.30 3.53
N THR A 30 -2.12 -5.06 3.16
CA THR A 30 -2.47 -5.38 1.78
C THR A 30 -3.56 -4.40 1.30
N PHE A 31 -3.24 -3.60 0.29
CA PHE A 31 -4.13 -2.62 -0.30
C PHE A 31 -4.69 -3.14 -1.62
N LEU A 32 -6.01 -3.06 -1.78
CA LEU A 32 -6.75 -3.48 -2.97
C LEU A 32 -7.45 -2.24 -3.53
N ALA A 33 -6.86 -1.63 -4.56
CA ALA A 33 -7.46 -0.54 -5.31
C ALA A 33 -8.29 -1.10 -6.46
N ASN A 34 -9.58 -0.76 -6.51
CA ASN A 34 -10.45 -1.23 -7.59
C ASN A 34 -10.05 -0.63 -8.94
N THR A 35 -9.66 0.64 -8.95
CA THR A 35 -9.18 1.36 -10.13
C THR A 35 -7.65 1.41 -10.13
N GLY A 36 -7.02 2.58 -10.05
CA GLY A 36 -5.58 2.75 -10.06
C GLY A 36 -4.95 2.85 -8.68
N ALA A 37 -3.62 2.77 -8.64
CA ALA A 37 -2.85 2.91 -7.42
C ALA A 37 -1.54 3.66 -7.65
N SER A 38 -1.14 4.48 -6.68
CA SER A 38 0.16 5.16 -6.71
C SER A 38 0.90 5.08 -5.38
N VAL A 39 2.23 5.00 -5.47
CA VAL A 39 3.15 5.10 -4.33
C VAL A 39 4.12 6.25 -4.62
N GLU A 40 3.93 7.35 -3.89
CA GLU A 40 4.63 8.60 -4.13
C GLU A 40 6.04 8.62 -3.52
N SER A 41 6.81 9.66 -3.86
CA SER A 41 8.22 9.79 -3.46
C SER A 41 8.43 9.64 -1.96
N ARG A 42 9.42 8.81 -1.60
CA ARG A 42 9.85 8.53 -0.22
C ARG A 42 8.79 7.80 0.63
N ALA A 43 7.67 7.37 0.04
CA ALA A 43 6.73 6.54 0.75
C ALA A 43 7.33 5.15 1.05
N LYS A 44 6.89 4.55 2.15
CA LYS A 44 7.28 3.21 2.59
C LYS A 44 6.05 2.33 2.74
N LEU A 45 5.98 1.24 1.97
CA LEU A 45 4.96 0.21 2.11
C LEU A 45 5.58 -1.07 2.67
N ILE A 46 5.07 -1.52 3.81
CA ILE A 46 5.30 -2.87 4.31
C ILE A 46 4.01 -3.65 4.06
N GLY A 47 4.01 -4.55 3.09
CA GLY A 47 2.78 -5.19 2.64
C GLY A 47 2.70 -5.32 1.12
N ARG A 48 1.50 -5.16 0.58
CA ARG A 48 1.19 -5.37 -0.84
C ARG A 48 0.25 -4.26 -1.33
N LEU A 49 0.35 -3.87 -2.59
CA LEU A 49 -0.55 -2.92 -3.23
C LEU A 49 -0.95 -3.47 -4.60
N TYR A 50 -2.24 -3.69 -4.77
CA TYR A 50 -2.85 -4.20 -6.00
C TYR A 50 -3.72 -3.13 -6.64
N SER A 51 -3.64 -3.05 -7.96
CA SER A 51 -4.52 -2.27 -8.83
C SER A 51 -5.31 -3.27 -9.67
N CYS A 52 -6.64 -3.31 -9.51
CA CYS A 52 -7.48 -4.32 -10.16
C CYS A 52 -7.82 -3.98 -11.60
N ALA A 53 -8.12 -2.71 -11.90
CA ALA A 53 -8.54 -2.26 -13.23
C ALA A 53 -7.71 -1.09 -13.79
N GLY A 54 -6.87 -0.45 -12.97
CA GLY A 54 -6.05 0.70 -13.37
C GLY A 54 -4.55 0.41 -13.39
N SER A 55 -3.75 1.47 -13.52
CA SER A 55 -2.29 1.39 -13.43
C SER A 55 -1.80 1.37 -11.98
N LEU A 56 -0.65 0.73 -11.75
CA LEU A 56 0.11 0.86 -10.52
C LEU A 56 1.38 1.66 -10.79
N THR A 57 1.48 2.86 -10.22
CA THR A 57 2.65 3.75 -10.38
C THR A 57 3.48 3.77 -9.10
N VAL A 58 4.81 3.66 -9.23
CA VAL A 58 5.73 3.73 -8.09
C VAL A 58 6.83 4.74 -8.38
N THR A 59 6.92 5.78 -7.56
CA THR A 59 7.87 6.87 -7.73
C THR A 59 8.81 6.93 -6.54
N ARG A 60 10.06 6.47 -6.69
CA ARG A 60 11.13 6.57 -5.65
C ARG A 60 10.66 6.19 -4.23
N ALA A 61 10.02 5.03 -4.11
CA ALA A 61 9.47 4.52 -2.85
C ALA A 61 10.18 3.24 -2.39
N THR A 62 9.95 2.83 -1.14
CA THR A 62 10.43 1.55 -0.60
C THR A 62 9.25 0.62 -0.38
N ILE A 63 9.29 -0.56 -1.02
CA ILE A 63 8.25 -1.59 -0.89
C ILE A 63 8.91 -2.87 -0.39
N SER A 64 8.40 -3.42 0.72
CA SER A 64 8.85 -4.70 1.27
C SER A 64 7.65 -5.62 1.45
N SER A 65 7.73 -6.84 0.92
CA SER A 65 6.73 -7.87 1.16
C SER A 65 6.65 -8.18 2.67
N PRO A 66 5.46 -8.51 3.18
CA PRO A 66 5.36 -9.03 4.54
C PRO A 66 6.00 -10.42 4.60
N SER A 67 6.42 -10.80 5.81
CA SER A 67 7.01 -12.10 6.13
C SER A 67 6.09 -13.29 5.83
#